data_AF-A0A657LNT9-F1
#
_entry.id   AF-A0A657LNT9-F1
#
_cell.length_a   1.000
_cell.length_b   1.000
_cell.length_c   1.000
_cell.angle_alpha   90.00
_cell.angle_beta   90.00
_cell.angle_gamma   90.00
#
_symmetry.space_group_name_H-M   'P 1'
#
loop_
_entity.id
_entity.type
_entity.pdbx_description
1 polymer ?
#
loop_
_entity_poly.entity_id
_entity_poly.type
_entity_poly.pdbx_seq_one_letter_code
_entity_poly.pdbx_strand_id
1 'polypeptide(L)'
;MTFNTLRLGFITIAVGIAGNGLLASAAHAAEFSFTATNTTTSAITEVLVSENKSDWGYFDIGSGIKPGSTANLVWDQSTNSEGCAQWVKAAYADGSESEPAKFDFCEDGLAIEF
;
A
#
# COMPACT_ATOMS: atom_id res chain seq x y z
N MET A 1 28.26 -55.34 40.07
CA MET A 1 27.60 -54.50 41.09
C MET A 1 26.11 -54.64 40.93
N THR A 2 25.47 -55.04 42.01
CA THR A 2 24.08 -55.47 42.13
C THR A 2 23.13 -54.27 42.15
N PHE A 3 21.98 -54.45 41.51
CA PHE A 3 20.89 -53.51 41.30
C PHE A 3 20.34 -52.92 42.62
N ASN A 4 20.01 -51.62 42.60
CA ASN A 4 18.98 -51.08 43.47
C ASN A 4 17.94 -50.35 42.64
N THR A 5 16.70 -50.80 42.81
CA THR A 5 15.46 -50.41 42.14
C THR A 5 15.03 -48.99 42.49
N LEU A 6 14.77 -48.15 41.48
CA LEU A 6 13.88 -47.01 41.62
C LEU A 6 12.68 -47.22 40.69
N ARG A 7 11.53 -47.51 41.30
CA ARG A 7 10.22 -47.53 40.65
C ARG A 7 9.88 -46.11 40.22
N LEU A 8 10.13 -45.77 38.96
CA LEU A 8 9.55 -44.59 38.33
C LEU A 8 8.11 -44.94 37.93
N GLY A 9 7.16 -44.52 38.77
CA GLY A 9 5.75 -44.52 38.42
C GLY A 9 5.52 -43.56 37.25
N PHE A 10 4.99 -44.07 36.15
CA PHE A 10 4.57 -43.25 35.01
C PHE A 10 3.33 -42.45 35.42
N ILE A 11 3.52 -41.19 35.75
CA ILE A 11 2.43 -40.20 35.84
C ILE A 11 2.11 -39.78 34.40
N THR A 12 0.99 -40.30 33.89
CA THR A 12 0.25 -39.70 32.77
C THR A 12 -0.22 -38.30 33.17
N ILE A 13 0.01 -37.26 32.36
CA ILE A 13 -0.91 -36.11 32.21
C ILE A 13 -0.63 -35.38 30.88
N ALA A 14 -1.66 -35.45 30.03
CA ALA A 14 -2.14 -34.53 28.99
C ALA A 14 -1.14 -33.80 28.06
N VAL A 15 -1.14 -34.24 26.80
CA VAL A 15 -0.77 -33.44 25.64
C VAL A 15 -1.87 -32.40 25.39
N GLY A 16 -1.73 -31.22 25.98
CA GLY A 16 -2.59 -30.07 25.71
C GLY A 16 -2.05 -29.26 24.54
N ILE A 17 -2.23 -29.74 23.29
CA ILE A 17 -2.00 -28.88 22.12
C ILE A 17 -3.25 -28.01 21.99
N ALA A 18 -3.29 -26.90 22.72
CA ALA A 18 -4.18 -25.80 22.39
C ALA A 18 -3.60 -25.16 21.11
N GLY A 19 -3.91 -25.77 19.97
CA GLY A 19 -3.68 -25.20 18.66
C GLY A 19 -4.53 -23.96 18.54
N ASN A 20 -3.98 -22.83 18.99
CA ASN A 20 -4.45 -21.52 18.58
C ASN A 20 -4.12 -21.44 17.09
N GLY A 21 -5.09 -21.85 16.26
CA GLY A 21 -5.08 -21.60 14.84
C GLY A 21 -4.98 -20.10 14.67
N LEU A 22 -3.75 -19.62 14.43
CA LEU A 22 -3.52 -18.34 13.80
C LEU A 22 -4.28 -18.42 12.48
N LEU A 23 -5.47 -17.85 12.46
CA LEU A 23 -6.12 -17.44 11.23
C LEU A 23 -5.16 -16.41 10.64
N ALA A 24 -4.22 -16.88 9.82
CA ALA A 24 -3.57 -16.03 8.86
C ALA A 24 -4.69 -15.53 7.95
N SER A 25 -5.28 -14.39 8.29
CA SER A 25 -5.90 -13.55 7.30
C SER A 25 -4.81 -13.28 6.28
N ALA A 26 -4.85 -14.03 5.18
CA ALA A 26 -4.22 -13.59 3.96
C ALA A 26 -4.90 -12.25 3.66
N ALA A 27 -4.30 -11.16 4.14
CA ALA A 27 -4.52 -9.85 3.58
C ALA A 27 -4.05 -10.02 2.14
N HIS A 28 -4.98 -10.37 1.26
CA HIS A 28 -4.79 -10.16 -0.16
C HIS A 28 -4.54 -8.67 -0.27
N ALA A 29 -3.26 -8.30 -0.37
CA ALA A 29 -2.92 -6.95 -0.68
C ALA A 29 -3.57 -6.70 -2.04
N ALA A 30 -4.64 -5.90 -2.03
CA ALA A 30 -5.22 -5.43 -3.27
C ALA A 30 -4.16 -4.50 -3.87
N GLU A 31 -3.75 -4.80 -5.09
CA GLU A 31 -2.96 -3.86 -5.90
C GLU A 31 -3.95 -2.82 -6.40
N PHE A 32 -4.06 -1.69 -5.70
CA PHE A 32 -4.89 -0.58 -6.18
C PHE A 32 -4.13 0.13 -7.30
N SER A 33 -4.80 0.39 -8.41
CA SER A 33 -4.22 1.12 -9.53
C SER A 33 -5.17 2.21 -10.00
N PHE A 34 -4.60 3.32 -10.44
CA PHE A 34 -5.35 4.45 -10.95
C PHE A 34 -4.67 5.01 -12.20
N THR A 35 -5.44 5.66 -13.06
CA THR A 35 -4.89 6.33 -14.24
C THR A 35 -4.75 7.81 -14.00
N ALA A 36 -3.61 8.37 -14.40
CA ALA A 36 -3.31 9.79 -14.37
C ALA A 36 -3.20 10.32 -15.81
N THR A 37 -4.07 11.25 -16.19
CA THR A 37 -4.07 11.88 -17.52
C THR A 37 -3.63 13.33 -17.41
N ASN A 38 -2.63 13.71 -18.18
CA ASN A 38 -2.18 15.09 -18.27
C ASN A 38 -3.00 15.82 -19.35
N THR A 39 -3.92 16.68 -18.96
CA THR A 39 -4.72 17.51 -19.89
C THR A 39 -4.10 18.89 -20.11
N THR A 40 -3.02 19.20 -19.40
CA THR A 40 -2.29 20.47 -19.51
C THR A 40 -1.30 20.49 -20.68
N THR A 41 -0.68 21.64 -20.91
CA THR A 41 0.37 21.84 -21.92
C THR A 41 1.78 21.54 -21.43
N SER A 42 1.98 21.40 -20.11
CA SER A 42 3.28 21.12 -19.49
C SER A 42 3.38 19.65 -19.14
N ALA A 43 4.55 19.03 -19.29
CA ALA A 43 4.72 17.64 -18.87
C ALA A 43 4.64 17.53 -17.34
N ILE A 44 3.97 16.49 -16.82
CA ILE A 44 4.00 16.15 -15.39
C ILE A 44 5.31 15.42 -15.13
N THR A 45 6.10 15.91 -14.18
CA THR A 45 7.37 15.29 -13.78
C THR A 45 7.21 14.43 -12.53
N GLU A 46 6.26 14.75 -11.65
CA GLU A 46 5.97 14.01 -10.43
C GLU A 46 4.47 14.02 -10.13
N VAL A 47 3.93 12.90 -9.65
CA VAL A 47 2.59 12.83 -9.06
C VAL A 47 2.79 12.63 -7.56
N LEU A 48 2.29 13.58 -6.76
CA LEU A 48 2.46 13.59 -5.32
C LEU A 48 1.19 13.17 -4.60
N VAL A 49 1.33 12.50 -3.47
CA VAL A 49 0.22 12.02 -2.64
C VAL A 49 0.43 12.31 -1.15
N SER A 50 -0.64 12.62 -0.43
CA SER A 50 -0.59 12.96 1.00
C SER A 50 -1.92 12.70 1.72
N GLU A 51 -1.87 12.14 2.93
CA GLU A 51 -3.05 12.02 3.80
C GLU A 51 -3.45 13.37 4.40
N ASN A 52 -2.47 14.22 4.68
CA ASN A 52 -2.59 15.39 5.57
C ASN A 52 -2.30 16.75 4.89
N LYS A 53 -1.97 16.76 3.59
CA LYS A 53 -1.55 17.94 2.79
C LYS A 53 -0.25 18.61 3.24
N SER A 54 0.52 17.98 4.12
CA SER A 54 1.76 18.51 4.69
C SER A 54 2.96 17.66 4.31
N ASP A 55 2.86 16.34 4.50
CA ASP A 55 3.88 15.36 4.13
C ASP A 55 3.48 14.70 2.79
N TRP A 56 4.35 14.79 1.79
CA TRP A 56 4.04 14.33 0.43
C TRP A 56 4.97 13.19 0.02
N GLY A 57 4.37 12.05 -0.33
CA GLY A 57 5.02 11.00 -1.10
C GLY A 57 4.93 11.29 -2.60
N TYR A 58 5.68 10.54 -3.40
CA TYR A 58 5.66 10.62 -4.85
C TYR A 58 5.50 9.24 -5.47
N PHE A 59 4.80 9.18 -6.60
CA PHE A 59 4.77 8.01 -7.46
C PHE A 59 5.94 8.03 -8.43
N ASP A 60 6.56 6.88 -8.66
CA ASP A 60 7.50 6.73 -9.76
C ASP A 60 6.72 6.69 -11.08
N ILE A 61 6.90 7.72 -11.90
CA ILE A 61 6.25 7.87 -13.21
C ILE A 61 7.26 7.81 -14.36
N GLY A 62 8.46 7.27 -14.09
CA GLY A 62 9.56 7.21 -15.04
C GLY A 62 9.96 8.57 -15.61
N SER A 63 9.83 8.74 -16.93
CA SER A 63 10.18 9.99 -17.62
C SER A 63 9.09 11.08 -17.56
N GLY A 64 8.02 10.87 -16.79
CA GLY A 64 6.90 11.79 -16.67
C GLY A 64 5.74 11.51 -17.64
N ILE A 65 4.65 12.26 -17.46
CA ILE A 65 3.42 12.17 -18.26
C ILE A 65 3.38 13.36 -19.20
N LYS A 66 3.57 13.11 -20.51
CA LYS A 66 3.51 14.14 -21.55
C LYS A 66 2.11 14.75 -21.66
N PRO A 67 1.99 15.99 -22.18
CA PRO A 67 0.70 16.58 -22.52
C PRO A 67 -0.19 15.63 -23.36
N GLY A 68 -1.45 15.48 -22.97
CA GLY A 68 -2.43 14.61 -23.61
C GLY A 68 -2.20 13.10 -23.43
N SER A 69 -1.27 12.69 -22.56
CA SER A 69 -0.96 11.28 -22.31
C SER A 69 -1.53 10.82 -20.97
N THR A 70 -1.76 9.51 -20.86
CA THR A 70 -2.24 8.84 -19.64
C THR A 70 -1.19 7.84 -19.18
N ALA A 71 -0.92 7.80 -17.87
CA ALA A 71 -0.10 6.78 -17.23
C ALA A 71 -0.95 5.97 -16.25
N ASN A 72 -0.65 4.67 -16.14
CA ASN A 72 -1.23 3.82 -15.11
C ASN A 72 -0.27 3.76 -13.92
N LEU A 73 -0.76 4.14 -12.75
CA LEU A 73 0.01 4.22 -11.52
C LEU A 73 -0.50 3.16 -10.54
N VAL A 74 0.42 2.47 -9.90
CA VAL A 74 0.11 1.43 -8.92
C VAL A 74 0.39 1.99 -7.53
N TRP A 75 -0.61 1.88 -6.68
CA TRP A 75 -0.50 2.17 -5.25
C TRP A 75 0.35 1.09 -4.59
N ASP A 76 1.41 1.49 -3.89
CA ASP A 76 2.29 0.53 -3.24
C ASP A 76 1.54 -0.19 -2.12
N GLN A 77 1.60 -1.52 -2.12
CA GLN A 77 0.85 -2.32 -1.16
C GLN A 77 1.32 -2.10 0.29
N SER A 78 2.55 -1.62 0.48
CA SER A 78 3.10 -1.32 1.81
C SER A 78 2.39 -0.12 2.46
N THR A 79 1.71 0.72 1.66
CA THR A 79 0.91 1.84 2.14
C THR A 79 -0.58 1.51 2.22
N ASN A 80 -0.99 0.24 2.03
CA ASN A 80 -2.39 -0.19 2.19
C ASN A 80 -2.94 -0.07 3.63
N SER A 81 -2.12 0.31 4.60
CA SER A 81 -2.58 0.65 5.96
C SER A 81 -2.95 2.14 6.10
N GLU A 82 -2.66 2.97 5.10
CA GLU A 82 -3.06 4.37 5.04
C GLU A 82 -4.56 4.51 4.71
N GLY A 83 -5.12 5.68 4.97
CA GLY A 83 -6.52 5.97 4.64
C GLY A 83 -6.76 5.96 3.13
N CYS A 84 -7.92 5.47 2.70
CA CYS A 84 -8.36 5.49 1.29
C CYS A 84 -8.39 6.90 0.69
N ALA A 85 -8.74 7.90 1.52
CA ALA A 85 -9.01 9.25 1.09
C ALA A 85 -7.74 10.10 1.13
N GLN A 86 -7.10 10.25 -0.02
CA GLN A 86 -5.76 10.82 -0.17
C GLN A 86 -5.81 12.10 -1.02
N TRP A 87 -4.92 13.04 -0.73
CA TRP A 87 -4.73 14.23 -1.55
C TRP A 87 -3.70 13.96 -2.62
N VAL A 88 -3.99 14.37 -3.85
CA VAL A 88 -3.12 14.20 -5.00
C VAL A 88 -2.88 15.55 -5.67
N LYS A 89 -1.64 15.79 -6.10
CA LYS A 89 -1.28 16.92 -6.97
C LYS A 89 -0.21 16.50 -7.96
N ALA A 90 -0.04 17.26 -9.03
CA ALA A 90 1.04 17.09 -10.00
C ALA A 90 2.06 18.22 -9.87
N ALA A 91 3.34 17.90 -10.04
CA ALA A 91 4.39 18.87 -10.34
C ALA A 91 4.67 18.84 -11.85
N TYR A 92 4.81 20.03 -12.43
CA TYR A 92 5.00 20.21 -13.87
C TYR A 92 6.44 20.60 -14.22
N ALA A 93 6.84 20.31 -15.45
CA ALA A 93 8.18 20.62 -15.96
C ALA A 93 8.50 22.12 -16.01
N ASP A 94 7.50 23.01 -15.99
CA ASP A 94 7.71 24.46 -15.88
C ASP A 94 7.96 24.94 -14.44
N GLY A 95 7.88 24.03 -13.46
CA GLY A 95 8.10 24.30 -12.04
C GLY A 95 6.84 24.69 -11.26
N SER A 96 5.68 24.80 -11.91
CA SER A 96 4.40 24.95 -11.22
C SER A 96 3.86 23.62 -10.68
N GLU A 97 2.88 23.70 -9.79
CA GLU A 97 2.17 22.55 -9.21
C GLU A 97 0.66 22.72 -9.37
N SER A 98 -0.07 21.62 -9.50
CA SER A 98 -1.53 21.64 -9.51
C SER A 98 -2.08 21.94 -8.12
N GLU A 99 -3.33 22.42 -8.05
CA GLU A 99 -4.05 22.44 -6.79
C GLU A 99 -4.26 21.00 -6.29
N PRO A 100 -4.06 20.73 -4.98
CA PRO A 100 -4.26 19.41 -4.43
C PRO A 100 -5.75 19.07 -4.33
N ALA A 101 -6.14 17.97 -4.96
CA ALA A 101 -7.50 17.43 -4.95
C ALA A 101 -7.55 16.12 -4.15
N LYS A 102 -8.69 15.83 -3.52
CA LYS A 102 -8.86 14.63 -2.69
C LYS A 102 -9.57 13.54 -3.47
N PHE A 103 -9.02 12.33 -3.47
CA PHE A 103 -9.58 11.16 -4.13
C PHE A 103 -9.67 9.99 -3.16
N ASP A 104 -10.61 9.08 -3.44
CA ASP A 104 -10.72 7.81 -2.72
C ASP A 104 -10.09 6.70 -3.57
N PHE A 105 -9.00 6.14 -3.07
CA PHE A 105 -8.22 5.10 -3.75
C PHE A 105 -8.73 3.68 -3.49
N CYS A 106 -9.73 3.52 -2.61
CA CYS A 106 -10.39 2.24 -2.38
C CYS A 106 -11.51 1.97 -3.39
N GLU A 107 -11.84 2.96 -4.23
CA GLU A 107 -12.69 2.78 -5.40
C GLU A 107 -11.87 2.17 -6.56
N ASP A 108 -12.44 1.17 -7.22
CA ASP A 108 -11.85 0.55 -8.40
C ASP A 108 -11.89 1.50 -9.61
N GLY A 109 -10.80 1.51 -10.39
CA GLY A 109 -10.77 2.22 -11.68
C GLY A 109 -10.71 3.74 -11.58
N LEU A 110 -10.12 4.28 -10.50
CA LEU A 110 -9.94 5.71 -10.33
C LEU A 110 -9.19 6.33 -11.52
N ALA A 111 -9.77 7.38 -12.10
CA ALA A 111 -9.15 8.18 -13.15
C ALA A 111 -8.99 9.63 -12.67
N ILE A 112 -7.76 10.12 -12.70
CA ILE A 112 -7.39 11.47 -12.28
C ILE A 112 -6.93 12.24 -13.51
N GLU A 113 -7.50 13.43 -13.69
CA GLU A 113 -7.11 14.37 -14.73
C GLU A 113 -6.45 15.59 -14.09
N PHE A 114 -5.34 16.01 -14.69
CA PHE A 114 -4.54 17.17 -14.27
C PHE A 114 -4.59 18.27 -15.32
#